data_AF-A0A6P9ABY7-F1
#
_entry.id   AF-A0A6P9ABY7-F1
#
_cell.length_a   1.000
_cell.length_b   1.000
_cell.length_c   1.000
_cell.angle_alpha   90.00
_cell.angle_beta   90.00
_cell.angle_gamma   90.00
#
_symmetry.space_group_name_H-M   'P 1'
#
loop_
_entity.id
_entity.type
_entity.pdbx_description
1 polymer ?
#
loop_
_entity_poly.entity_id
_entity_poly.type
_entity_poly.pdbx_seq_one_letter_code
_entity_poly.pdbx_strand_id
1 'polypeptide(L)'
;MPRYKKGGFRRRFKRPAKGTRHYGSQSCKLAAANPSMAVDTTEGSQRQEEACENHNGYFLGFNTNSWSQPIRVLSLFDGISSGLLALDSLGIKVSEYFSAEIDKDAISIQRKRFYGRITEIGDVEACTELVLDQIAPIHLLIGGSPCNQLSRVNPKRKLFAPGSSGRLFFTYVKILNYLKKKAIENNHNFFYLYENTSNLDRSTLLTMTKAFNAEPQVVDALSFVPMRRKMLFWHNLGKSNVDLASMEIPPLEDFLDPGRIATVNMVCTITTNNASQKKKDKCPVVNFDGEECTLNVNELERIFHLGEGFTDNGNLSISRRRKLIGKSWVVPVIACLLNPLLKVLQV
;
A
#
# COMPACT_ATOMS: atom_id res chain seq x y z
N MET A 1 2.81 64.48 19.45
CA MET A 1 1.41 64.07 19.72
C MET A 1 0.55 64.29 18.48
N PRO A 2 -0.09 63.23 17.95
CA PRO A 2 -1.34 63.39 17.20
C PRO A 2 -2.48 62.60 17.85
N ARG A 3 -3.67 63.20 17.82
CA ARG A 3 -4.91 62.78 18.51
C ARG A 3 -5.54 61.54 17.84
N TYR A 4 -5.76 60.48 18.61
CA TYR A 4 -6.58 59.32 18.21
C TYR A 4 -8.08 59.66 18.29
N LYS A 5 -8.79 59.53 17.16
CA LYS A 5 -10.27 59.50 17.13
C LYS A 5 -10.75 58.07 17.39
N LYS A 6 -11.58 57.88 18.43
CA LYS A 6 -12.28 56.63 18.73
C LYS A 6 -13.45 56.43 17.75
N GLY A 7 -13.34 55.43 16.88
CA GLY A 7 -14.46 54.93 16.07
C GLY A 7 -14.95 53.60 16.64
N GLY A 8 -16.19 53.58 17.14
CA GLY A 8 -16.83 52.38 17.67
C GLY A 8 -17.21 51.39 16.57
N PHE A 9 -16.76 50.14 16.69
CA PHE A 9 -17.18 49.04 15.83
C PHE A 9 -18.23 48.18 16.55
N ARG A 10 -19.47 48.23 16.04
CA ARG A 10 -20.58 47.35 16.46
C ARG A 10 -20.25 45.90 16.08
N ARG A 11 -20.23 45.00 17.08
CA ARG A 11 -20.15 43.55 16.86
C ARG A 11 -21.43 43.05 16.18
N ARG A 12 -21.35 42.73 14.89
CA ARG A 12 -22.35 41.87 14.20
C ARG A 12 -22.01 40.42 14.51
N PHE A 13 -22.89 39.72 15.21
CA PHE A 13 -22.85 38.27 15.36
C PHE A 13 -22.96 37.61 13.98
N LYS A 14 -21.89 36.95 13.52
CA LYS A 14 -21.94 36.02 12.38
C LYS A 14 -22.36 34.65 12.91
N ARG A 15 -23.32 34.04 12.19
CA ARG A 15 -23.82 32.68 12.39
C ARG A 15 -22.68 31.64 12.34
N PRO A 16 -22.75 30.55 13.12
CA PRO A 16 -21.72 29.51 13.09
C PRO A 16 -21.74 28.75 11.76
N ALA A 17 -20.54 28.35 11.31
CA ALA A 17 -20.32 27.53 10.13
C ALA A 17 -20.91 26.12 10.31
N LYS A 18 -21.44 25.57 9.20
CA LYS A 18 -21.97 24.21 9.14
C LYS A 18 -20.87 23.20 9.48
N GLY A 19 -21.22 22.25 10.36
CA GLY A 19 -20.31 21.27 10.93
C GLY A 19 -19.66 20.33 9.93
N THR A 20 -18.45 19.94 10.28
CA THR A 20 -17.68 18.81 9.77
C THR A 20 -18.48 17.51 9.89
N ARG A 21 -18.67 16.79 8.79
CA ARG A 21 -19.22 15.43 8.82
C ARG A 21 -18.20 14.49 9.45
N HIS A 22 -18.44 14.10 10.69
CA HIS A 22 -17.87 12.89 11.27
C HIS A 22 -18.61 11.68 10.68
N TYR A 23 -17.89 10.79 10.01
CA TYR A 23 -18.42 9.46 9.67
C TYR A 23 -18.47 8.63 10.96
N GLY A 24 -19.66 8.64 11.58
CA GLY A 24 -19.97 7.85 12.76
C GLY A 24 -20.19 6.38 12.42
N SER A 25 -19.55 5.53 13.21
CA SER A 25 -19.81 4.10 13.38
C SER A 25 -21.29 3.81 13.61
N GLN A 26 -21.89 2.95 12.79
CA GLN A 26 -23.20 2.38 13.11
C GLN A 26 -23.04 1.21 14.07
N SER A 27 -23.47 1.44 15.31
CA SER A 27 -23.80 0.40 16.29
C SER A 27 -25.00 -0.40 15.82
N CYS A 28 -24.87 -1.72 15.66
CA CYS A 28 -26.01 -2.60 15.52
C CYS A 28 -26.46 -3.07 16.90
N LYS A 29 -27.72 -2.81 17.24
CA LYS A 29 -28.35 -3.13 18.52
C LYS A 29 -28.67 -4.62 18.63
N LEU A 30 -28.42 -5.14 19.83
CA LEU A 30 -28.88 -6.40 20.39
C LEU A 30 -30.41 -6.60 20.22
N ALA A 31 -30.79 -7.81 19.84
CA ALA A 31 -32.09 -8.40 20.17
C ALA A 31 -31.82 -9.74 20.86
N ALA A 32 -32.47 -9.93 22.01
CA ALA A 32 -32.33 -11.09 22.90
C ALA A 32 -33.62 -11.93 22.92
N ALA A 33 -33.47 -13.13 23.51
CA ALA A 33 -34.45 -14.14 23.93
C ALA A 33 -34.79 -15.22 22.86
N ASN A 34 -34.83 -16.54 23.17
CA ASN A 34 -34.65 -17.29 24.43
C ASN A 34 -34.42 -18.80 24.12
N PRO A 35 -34.12 -19.66 25.14
CA PRO A 35 -33.38 -20.91 25.00
C PRO A 35 -34.23 -22.19 25.00
N SER A 36 -33.66 -23.30 24.51
CA SER A 36 -34.04 -24.65 24.96
C SER A 36 -32.86 -25.65 24.88
N MET A 37 -32.64 -26.32 26.01
CA MET A 37 -31.93 -27.58 26.30
C MET A 37 -31.95 -28.64 25.19
N ALA A 38 -31.11 -29.67 25.07
CA ALA A 38 -29.92 -30.25 25.72
C ALA A 38 -29.39 -31.29 24.66
N VAL A 39 -28.18 -31.86 24.68
CA VAL A 39 -27.68 -32.94 25.54
C VAL A 39 -26.24 -33.24 25.08
N ASP A 40 -25.42 -33.54 26.07
CA ASP A 40 -24.02 -33.96 26.04
C ASP A 40 -23.85 -35.42 25.56
N THR A 41 -22.86 -35.69 24.71
CA THR A 41 -22.15 -36.99 24.66
C THR A 41 -20.76 -36.82 24.05
N THR A 42 -19.76 -37.03 24.89
CA THR A 42 -18.36 -37.34 24.60
C THR A 42 -18.20 -38.56 23.68
N GLU A 43 -17.25 -38.51 22.73
CA GLU A 43 -16.29 -39.59 22.48
C GLU A 43 -15.19 -39.17 21.50
N GLY A 44 -13.97 -39.63 21.77
CA GLY A 44 -12.75 -39.20 21.11
C GLY A 44 -12.52 -39.82 19.74
N SER A 45 -11.71 -39.14 18.93
CA SER A 45 -11.00 -39.75 17.81
C SER A 45 -9.76 -38.92 17.51
N GLN A 46 -8.60 -39.49 17.82
CA GLN A 46 -7.32 -39.06 17.25
C GLN A 46 -7.44 -39.17 15.72
N ARG A 47 -7.38 -38.05 15.02
CA ARG A 47 -7.15 -38.03 13.57
C ARG A 47 -5.79 -37.42 13.31
N GLN A 48 -4.89 -38.26 12.81
CA GLN A 48 -3.72 -37.84 12.06
C GLN A 48 -4.23 -37.03 10.85
N GLU A 49 -3.90 -35.74 10.79
CA GLU A 49 -4.18 -34.93 9.60
C GLU A 49 -3.05 -35.15 8.60
N GLU A 50 -3.34 -35.94 7.56
CA GLU A 50 -2.51 -36.13 6.38
C GLU A 50 -2.36 -34.82 5.60
N ALA A 51 -1.14 -34.53 5.19
CA ALA A 51 -0.84 -33.52 4.19
C ALA A 51 -1.50 -33.92 2.86
N CYS A 52 -2.45 -33.13 2.38
CA CYS A 52 -3.07 -33.34 1.08
C CYS A 52 -2.18 -32.77 -0.05
N GLU A 53 -1.23 -33.57 -0.51
CA GLU A 53 -0.55 -33.34 -1.79
C GLU A 53 -1.45 -33.74 -2.96
N ASN A 54 -1.52 -32.91 -4.00
CA ASN A 54 -2.14 -33.30 -5.28
C ASN A 54 -1.18 -33.00 -6.43
N HIS A 55 -1.19 -33.86 -7.45
CA HIS A 55 -0.15 -34.14 -8.45
C HIS A 55 0.32 -33.01 -9.41
N ASN A 56 0.10 -31.73 -9.11
CA ASN A 56 0.44 -30.60 -10.00
C ASN A 56 1.34 -29.50 -9.39
N GLY A 57 1.92 -29.69 -8.20
CA GLY A 57 2.93 -28.76 -7.65
C GLY A 57 2.43 -27.35 -7.33
N TYR A 58 1.12 -27.13 -7.28
CA TYR A 58 0.54 -25.88 -6.81
C TYR A 58 0.51 -25.86 -5.28
N PHE A 59 1.18 -24.88 -4.69
CA PHE A 59 1.08 -24.58 -3.26
C PHE A 59 -0.35 -24.17 -2.93
N LEU A 60 -1.14 -25.11 -2.40
CA LEU A 60 -2.45 -24.85 -1.81
C LEU A 60 -2.20 -24.27 -0.42
N GLY A 61 -2.64 -23.03 -0.21
CA GLY A 61 -2.36 -22.25 0.99
C GLY A 61 -2.62 -22.98 2.32
N PHE A 62 -1.99 -22.45 3.38
CA PHE A 62 -2.04 -23.04 4.72
C PHE A 62 -3.45 -23.04 5.35
N ASN A 63 -3.60 -23.95 6.31
CA ASN A 63 -4.77 -24.17 7.16
C ASN A 63 -5.36 -22.84 7.68
N THR A 64 -6.64 -22.60 7.38
CA THR A 64 -7.38 -21.38 7.74
C THR A 64 -7.81 -21.34 9.22
N ASN A 65 -7.16 -22.12 10.08
CA ASN A 65 -7.33 -22.01 11.53
C ASN A 65 -7.06 -20.57 11.94
N SER A 66 -8.07 -19.96 12.53
CA SER A 66 -8.12 -18.54 12.81
C SER A 66 -6.99 -18.09 13.73
N TRP A 67 -6.29 -17.03 13.34
CA TRP A 67 -5.10 -16.52 14.02
C TRP A 67 -5.39 -15.13 14.60
N SER A 68 -5.09 -14.89 15.88
CA SER A 68 -5.40 -13.61 16.55
C SER A 68 -4.17 -12.82 17.01
N GLN A 69 -2.96 -13.28 16.69
CA GLN A 69 -1.72 -12.62 17.13
C GLN A 69 -1.29 -11.53 16.13
N PRO A 70 -0.65 -10.44 16.61
CA PRO A 70 -0.09 -9.42 15.73
C PRO A 70 0.95 -9.99 14.77
N ILE A 71 0.87 -9.58 13.51
CA ILE A 71 1.73 -10.11 12.45
C ILE A 71 3.12 -9.47 12.48
N ARG A 72 4.09 -10.18 11.91
CA ARG A 72 5.46 -9.67 11.69
C ARG A 72 5.67 -9.54 10.20
N VAL A 73 6.10 -8.37 9.76
CA VAL A 73 6.15 -8.00 8.34
C VAL A 73 7.58 -7.72 7.94
N LEU A 74 8.01 -8.29 6.82
CA LEU A 74 9.22 -7.88 6.11
C LEU A 74 8.82 -7.14 4.84
N SER A 75 9.18 -5.87 4.74
CA SER A 75 8.96 -5.05 3.56
C SER A 75 10.28 -4.77 2.84
N LEU A 76 10.39 -5.27 1.61
CA LEU A 76 11.54 -5.08 0.75
C LEU A 76 11.27 -3.94 -0.23
N PHE A 77 12.24 -3.05 -0.42
CA PHE A 77 12.06 -1.84 -1.24
C PHE A 77 10.92 -0.97 -0.70
N ASP A 78 10.89 -0.79 0.63
CA ASP A 78 9.73 -0.29 1.37
C ASP A 78 9.31 1.14 0.99
N GLY A 79 10.23 1.94 0.45
CA GLY A 79 9.99 3.32 0.07
C GLY A 79 9.55 4.13 1.28
N ILE A 80 8.35 4.70 1.23
CA ILE A 80 7.81 5.53 2.31
C ILE A 80 6.85 4.76 3.24
N SER A 81 6.99 3.43 3.30
CA SER A 81 6.20 2.52 4.15
C SER A 81 4.68 2.57 3.89
N SER A 82 4.29 2.67 2.62
CA SER A 82 2.87 2.61 2.22
C SER A 82 2.22 1.28 2.59
N GLY A 83 2.99 0.19 2.69
CA GLY A 83 2.53 -1.11 3.18
C GLY A 83 2.07 -1.06 4.64
N LEU A 84 2.87 -0.46 5.52
CA LEU A 84 2.50 -0.25 6.93
C LEU A 84 1.25 0.63 7.06
N LEU A 85 1.16 1.70 6.27
CA LEU A 85 -0.03 2.55 6.26
C LEU A 85 -1.29 1.80 5.81
N ALA A 86 -1.16 0.90 4.82
CA ALA A 86 -2.27 0.05 4.40
C ALA A 86 -2.71 -0.93 5.51
N LEU A 87 -1.75 -1.57 6.19
CA LEU A 87 -2.03 -2.44 7.35
C LEU A 87 -2.75 -1.68 8.48
N ASP A 88 -2.28 -0.47 8.81
CA ASP A 88 -2.91 0.40 9.79
C ASP A 88 -4.35 0.76 9.40
N SER A 89 -4.58 1.09 8.12
CA SER A 89 -5.92 1.44 7.61
C SER A 89 -6.92 0.28 7.69
N LEU A 90 -6.42 -0.96 7.71
CA LEU A 90 -7.21 -2.18 7.88
C LEU A 90 -7.36 -2.60 9.36
N GLY A 91 -6.71 -1.92 10.30
CA GLY A 91 -6.69 -2.33 11.71
C GLY A 91 -5.86 -3.60 11.98
N ILE A 92 -5.04 -4.05 11.03
CA ILE A 92 -4.19 -5.24 11.20
C ILE A 92 -3.06 -4.89 12.16
N LYS A 93 -3.03 -5.59 13.31
CA LYS A 93 -1.98 -5.39 14.31
C LYS A 93 -0.65 -5.94 13.80
N VAL A 94 0.37 -5.08 13.78
CA VAL A 94 1.75 -5.45 13.43
C VAL A 94 2.60 -5.36 14.70
N SER A 95 3.23 -6.46 15.10
CA SER A 95 4.17 -6.48 16.23
C SER A 95 5.53 -5.93 15.83
N GLU A 96 6.06 -6.37 14.69
CA GLU A 96 7.34 -5.93 14.14
C GLU A 96 7.21 -5.65 12.64
N TYR A 97 7.71 -4.51 12.20
CA TYR A 97 7.79 -4.14 10.79
C TYR A 97 9.25 -3.90 10.39
N PHE A 98 9.81 -4.81 9.61
CA PHE A 98 11.18 -4.74 9.11
C PHE A 98 11.20 -4.09 7.73
N SER A 99 12.03 -3.07 7.54
CA SER A 99 12.14 -2.29 6.30
C SER A 99 13.53 -2.41 5.69
N ALA A 100 13.61 -2.96 4.47
CA ALA A 100 14.82 -2.90 3.65
C ALA A 100 14.68 -1.78 2.61
N GLU A 101 15.28 -0.62 2.91
CA GLU A 101 15.28 0.59 2.11
C GLU A 101 16.65 1.29 2.19
N ILE A 102 17.07 1.95 1.10
CA ILE A 102 18.36 2.64 0.97
C ILE A 102 18.23 4.11 0.56
N ASP A 103 17.08 4.53 0.04
CA ASP A 103 16.77 5.91 -0.30
C ASP A 103 16.65 6.73 0.99
N LYS A 104 17.65 7.59 1.23
CA LYS A 104 17.76 8.41 2.44
C LYS A 104 16.55 9.30 2.67
N ASP A 105 15.90 9.77 1.60
CA ASP A 105 14.72 10.62 1.71
C ASP A 105 13.55 9.78 2.19
N ALA A 106 13.38 8.60 1.61
CA ALA A 106 12.35 7.65 2.02
C ALA A 106 12.52 7.24 3.49
N ILE A 107 13.72 6.82 3.90
CA ILE A 107 14.06 6.49 5.30
C ILE A 107 13.77 7.67 6.24
N SER A 108 14.09 8.90 5.83
CA SER A 108 13.79 10.08 6.66
C SER A 108 12.28 10.29 6.87
N ILE A 109 11.45 9.92 5.90
CA ILE A 109 9.99 9.91 6.06
C ILE A 109 9.57 8.79 7.01
N GLN A 110 10.12 7.58 6.84
CA GLN A 110 9.84 6.43 7.72
C GLN A 110 10.09 6.78 9.19
N ARG A 111 11.29 7.29 9.51
CA ARG A 111 11.68 7.68 10.87
C ARG A 111 10.79 8.77 11.48
N LYS A 112 10.30 9.71 10.67
CA LYS A 112 9.41 10.78 11.13
C LYS A 112 7.98 10.28 11.37
N ARG A 113 7.45 9.45 10.45
CA ARG A 113 6.03 9.06 10.44
C ARG A 113 5.73 7.83 11.28
N PHE A 114 6.69 6.92 11.39
CA PHE A 114 6.54 5.63 12.07
C PHE A 114 7.63 5.46 13.13
N TYR A 115 7.96 6.55 13.83
CA TYR A 115 8.96 6.54 14.90
C TYR A 115 8.72 5.40 15.88
N GLY A 116 9.74 4.56 16.09
CA GLY A 116 9.68 3.41 17.00
C GLY A 116 8.86 2.21 16.52
N ARG A 117 8.33 2.23 15.28
CA ARG A 117 7.53 1.12 14.72
C ARG A 117 8.21 0.35 13.60
N ILE A 118 9.31 0.87 13.05
CA ILE A 118 10.04 0.28 11.94
C ILE A 118 11.46 -0.07 12.38
N THR A 119 11.84 -1.33 12.13
CA THR A 119 13.21 -1.80 12.26
C THR A 119 13.88 -1.77 10.87
N GLU A 120 14.85 -0.89 10.70
CA GLU A 120 15.56 -0.72 9.42
C GLU A 120 16.64 -1.79 9.24
N ILE A 121 16.55 -2.57 8.16
CA ILE A 121 17.56 -3.55 7.76
C ILE A 121 18.62 -2.91 6.85
N GLY A 122 18.23 -1.91 6.05
CA GLY A 122 19.09 -1.26 5.06
C GLY A 122 18.99 -1.92 3.68
N ASP A 123 20.13 -2.24 3.07
CA ASP A 123 20.15 -2.84 1.72
C ASP A 123 19.48 -4.22 1.71
N VAL A 124 18.63 -4.47 0.72
CA VAL A 124 17.96 -5.76 0.53
C VAL A 124 18.96 -6.90 0.32
N GLU A 125 20.14 -6.63 -0.24
CA GLU A 125 21.18 -7.65 -0.43
C GLU A 125 21.84 -8.05 0.90
N ALA A 126 21.68 -7.25 1.95
CA ALA A 126 22.10 -7.58 3.31
C ALA A 126 21.11 -8.51 4.05
N CYS A 127 19.91 -8.75 3.49
CA CYS A 127 18.94 -9.73 3.99
C CYS A 127 19.42 -11.17 3.71
N THR A 128 20.55 -11.54 4.31
CA THR A 128 21.09 -12.91 4.27
C THR A 128 20.19 -13.87 5.03
N GLU A 129 20.35 -15.17 4.79
CA GLU A 129 19.61 -16.21 5.52
C GLU A 129 19.78 -16.09 7.03
N LEU A 130 20.99 -15.74 7.50
CA LEU A 130 21.26 -15.48 8.92
C LEU A 130 20.41 -14.33 9.48
N VAL A 131 20.32 -13.21 8.74
CA VAL A 131 19.49 -12.06 9.13
C VAL A 131 18.01 -12.46 9.14
N LEU A 132 17.56 -13.20 8.12
CA LEU A 132 16.18 -13.67 8.03
C LEU A 132 15.81 -14.61 9.19
N ASP A 133 16.72 -15.50 9.59
CA ASP A 133 16.55 -16.38 10.76
C ASP A 133 16.45 -15.58 12.07
N GLN A 134 17.22 -14.49 12.23
CA GLN A 134 17.17 -13.63 13.42
C GLN A 134 15.84 -12.86 13.56
N ILE A 135 15.22 -12.49 12.44
CA ILE A 135 13.95 -11.77 12.43
C ILE A 135 12.75 -12.72 12.24
N ALA A 136 12.95 -14.03 12.17
CA ALA A 136 11.89 -15.02 12.08
C ALA A 136 11.08 -15.12 13.39
N PRO A 137 9.79 -15.53 13.34
CA PRO A 137 8.99 -15.78 12.14
C PRO A 137 8.58 -14.47 11.44
N ILE A 138 8.49 -14.53 10.11
CA ILE A 138 7.87 -13.50 9.26
C ILE A 138 6.55 -14.06 8.76
N HIS A 139 5.46 -13.33 8.95
CA HIS A 139 4.12 -13.76 8.55
C HIS A 139 3.69 -13.16 7.21
N LEU A 140 4.23 -11.98 6.87
CA LEU A 140 3.92 -11.28 5.64
C LEU A 140 5.19 -10.69 5.01
N LEU A 141 5.52 -11.11 3.79
CA LEU A 141 6.56 -10.51 2.95
C LEU A 141 5.93 -9.60 1.90
N ILE A 142 6.27 -8.31 1.88
CA ILE A 142 5.80 -7.39 0.85
C ILE A 142 6.98 -6.73 0.13
N GLY A 143 6.78 -6.28 -1.12
CA GLY A 143 7.77 -5.44 -1.78
C GLY A 143 7.49 -5.12 -3.24
N GLY A 144 8.11 -4.05 -3.73
CA GLY A 144 8.01 -3.62 -5.13
C GLY A 144 9.37 -3.15 -5.63
N SER A 145 10.08 -4.01 -6.39
CA SER A 145 11.44 -3.65 -6.81
C SER A 145 11.46 -2.50 -7.83
N PRO A 146 12.56 -1.71 -7.90
CA PRO A 146 12.65 -0.55 -8.79
C PRO A 146 12.38 -0.86 -10.26
N CYS A 147 11.28 -0.34 -10.81
CA CYS A 147 10.84 -0.63 -12.17
C CYS A 147 11.57 0.17 -13.27
N ASN A 148 12.45 1.12 -12.93
CA ASN A 148 13.11 2.01 -13.91
C ASN A 148 13.88 1.25 -15.00
N GLN A 149 14.43 0.07 -14.69
CA GLN A 149 15.17 -0.76 -15.64
C GLN A 149 14.30 -1.87 -16.27
N LEU A 150 13.03 -1.99 -15.89
CA LEU A 150 12.08 -2.99 -16.40
C LEU A 150 11.00 -2.35 -17.29
N SER A 151 10.56 -1.14 -16.93
CA SER A 151 9.49 -0.40 -17.58
C SER A 151 9.85 0.01 -19.01
N ARG A 152 8.92 -0.24 -19.95
CA ARG A 152 8.99 0.25 -21.34
C ARG A 152 8.98 1.77 -21.46
N VAL A 153 8.57 2.49 -20.40
CA VAL A 153 8.66 3.97 -20.35
C VAL A 153 10.13 4.42 -20.45
N ASN A 154 11.08 3.61 -19.98
CA ASN A 154 12.50 3.87 -20.16
C ASN A 154 13.01 3.21 -21.45
N PRO A 155 13.35 3.97 -22.50
CA PRO A 155 13.91 3.39 -23.73
C PRO A 155 15.33 2.83 -23.53
N LYS A 156 16.06 3.30 -22.52
CA LYS A 156 17.45 2.88 -22.19
C LYS A 156 17.50 1.81 -21.10
N ARG A 157 16.40 1.09 -20.89
CA ARG A 157 16.27 0.07 -19.84
C ARG A 157 17.25 -1.09 -20.07
N LYS A 158 17.91 -1.55 -19.00
CA LYS A 158 18.89 -2.66 -19.01
C LYS A 158 18.30 -4.00 -18.57
N LEU A 159 16.99 -4.06 -18.28
CA LEU A 159 16.28 -5.26 -17.85
C LEU A 159 17.00 -5.92 -16.66
N PHE A 160 17.29 -7.21 -16.77
CA PHE A 160 17.96 -8.02 -15.76
C PHE A 160 19.49 -8.11 -15.94
N ALA A 161 20.10 -7.22 -16.73
CA ALA A 161 21.55 -7.25 -16.95
C ALA A 161 22.36 -7.02 -15.66
N PRO A 162 23.62 -7.48 -15.56
CA PRO A 162 24.50 -7.14 -14.45
C PRO A 162 24.59 -5.63 -14.16
N GLY A 163 24.54 -5.27 -12.88
CA GLY A 163 24.51 -3.87 -12.43
C GLY A 163 23.19 -3.14 -12.68
N SER A 164 22.17 -3.79 -13.26
CA SER A 164 20.83 -3.23 -13.41
C SER A 164 19.99 -3.41 -12.15
N SER A 165 19.28 -2.37 -11.72
CA SER A 165 18.31 -2.47 -10.62
C SER A 165 17.17 -3.45 -10.90
N GLY A 166 16.93 -3.82 -12.17
CA GLY A 166 15.93 -4.83 -12.52
C GLY A 166 16.25 -6.21 -11.94
N ARG A 167 17.52 -6.51 -11.65
CA ARG A 167 17.94 -7.77 -11.00
C ARG A 167 17.46 -7.91 -9.56
N LEU A 168 17.15 -6.80 -8.89
CA LEU A 168 16.65 -6.81 -7.51
C LEU A 168 15.31 -7.55 -7.38
N PHE A 169 14.58 -7.73 -8.49
CA PHE A 169 13.48 -8.68 -8.58
C PHE A 169 13.88 -10.10 -8.13
N PHE A 170 15.02 -10.61 -8.59
CA PHE A 170 15.48 -11.95 -8.21
C PHE A 170 15.93 -12.01 -6.75
N THR A 171 16.40 -10.89 -6.18
CA THR A 171 16.67 -10.80 -4.73
C THR A 171 15.38 -11.00 -3.93
N TYR A 172 14.27 -10.37 -4.35
CA TYR A 172 12.95 -10.62 -3.75
C TYR A 172 12.56 -12.10 -3.84
N VAL A 173 12.67 -12.70 -5.03
CA VAL A 173 12.30 -14.12 -5.25
C VAL A 173 13.15 -15.06 -4.40
N LYS A 174 14.45 -14.79 -4.25
CA LYS A 174 15.34 -15.56 -3.37
C LYS A 174 14.87 -15.52 -1.92
N ILE A 175 14.59 -14.33 -1.39
CA ILE A 175 14.10 -14.14 -0.01
C ILE A 175 12.73 -14.80 0.17
N LEU A 176 11.83 -14.65 -0.80
CA LEU A 176 10.51 -15.28 -0.80
C LEU A 176 10.63 -16.81 -0.69
N ASN A 177 11.46 -17.44 -1.51
CA ASN A 177 11.62 -18.89 -1.51
C ASN A 177 12.20 -19.39 -0.19
N TYR A 178 13.15 -18.65 0.38
CA TYR A 178 13.70 -18.95 1.70
C TYR A 178 12.64 -18.88 2.80
N LEU A 179 11.87 -17.78 2.86
CA LEU A 179 10.82 -17.61 3.87
C LEU A 179 9.67 -18.61 3.69
N LYS A 180 9.30 -18.95 2.45
CA LYS A 180 8.34 -20.04 2.17
C LYS A 180 8.81 -21.37 2.75
N LYS A 181 10.09 -21.73 2.54
CA LYS A 181 10.68 -22.94 3.09
C LYS A 181 10.62 -22.93 4.62
N LYS A 182 11.04 -21.84 5.26
CA LYS A 182 10.99 -21.70 6.73
C LYS A 182 9.59 -21.76 7.30
N ALA A 183 8.60 -21.20 6.61
CA ALA A 183 7.20 -21.27 7.02
C ALA A 183 6.66 -22.70 7.02
N ILE A 184 7.04 -23.50 6.01
CA ILE A 184 6.70 -24.93 5.95
C ILE A 184 7.39 -25.70 7.08
N GLU A 185 8.70 -25.51 7.24
CA GLU A 185 9.50 -26.19 8.29
C GLU A 185 8.97 -25.92 9.70
N ASN A 186 8.52 -24.69 9.94
CA ASN A 186 8.02 -24.24 11.25
C ASN A 186 6.50 -24.32 11.39
N ASN A 187 5.79 -24.83 10.39
CA ASN A 187 4.33 -24.93 10.35
C ASN A 187 3.59 -23.63 10.75
N HIS A 188 4.00 -22.49 10.19
CA HIS A 188 3.30 -21.21 10.41
C HIS A 188 2.75 -20.62 9.11
N ASN A 189 1.65 -19.86 9.25
CA ASN A 189 1.06 -19.15 8.13
C ASN A 189 2.03 -18.12 7.54
N PHE A 190 2.14 -18.09 6.22
CA PHE A 190 3.00 -17.15 5.50
C PHE A 190 2.31 -16.61 4.24
N PHE A 191 2.34 -15.27 4.13
CA PHE A 191 1.76 -14.52 3.03
C PHE A 191 2.82 -13.69 2.33
N TYR A 192 2.61 -13.42 1.04
CA TYR A 192 3.43 -12.48 0.31
C TYR A 192 2.64 -11.63 -0.68
N LEU A 193 3.17 -10.45 -0.97
CA LEU A 193 2.68 -9.53 -2.00
C LEU A 193 3.85 -8.83 -2.70
N TYR A 194 4.03 -9.12 -3.97
CA TYR A 194 5.00 -8.45 -4.82
C TYR A 194 4.33 -7.59 -5.88
N GLU A 195 4.87 -6.40 -6.12
CA GLU A 195 4.34 -5.43 -7.08
C GLU A 195 5.36 -5.06 -8.17
N ASN A 196 4.88 -4.85 -9.41
CA ASN A 196 5.62 -4.09 -10.42
C ASN A 196 4.71 -3.37 -11.44
N THR A 197 5.32 -2.49 -12.25
CA THR A 197 4.59 -1.77 -13.31
C THR A 197 3.91 -2.72 -14.30
N SER A 198 2.74 -2.36 -14.83
CA SER A 198 2.11 -3.12 -15.93
C SER A 198 2.75 -2.84 -17.28
N ASN A 199 3.62 -1.84 -17.40
CA ASN A 199 4.23 -1.47 -18.68
C ASN A 199 5.54 -2.22 -18.93
N LEU A 200 5.49 -3.55 -18.88
CA LEU A 200 6.61 -4.45 -19.16
C LEU A 200 6.55 -4.93 -20.61
N ASP A 201 7.69 -5.39 -21.15
CA ASP A 201 7.66 -6.19 -22.37
C ASP A 201 7.28 -7.65 -22.07
N ARG A 202 6.84 -8.36 -23.10
CA ARG A 202 6.30 -9.72 -22.96
C ARG A 202 7.33 -10.68 -22.36
N SER A 203 8.60 -10.55 -22.74
CA SER A 203 9.69 -11.38 -22.21
C SER A 203 9.93 -11.13 -20.72
N THR A 204 9.95 -9.86 -20.28
CA THR A 204 10.12 -9.52 -18.86
C THR A 204 8.95 -10.03 -18.02
N LEU A 205 7.72 -9.81 -18.49
CA LEU A 205 6.53 -10.36 -17.83
C LEU A 205 6.61 -11.88 -17.70
N LEU A 206 6.94 -12.59 -18.79
CA LEU A 206 7.06 -14.04 -18.78
C LEU A 206 8.14 -14.54 -17.80
N THR A 207 9.29 -13.87 -17.75
CA THR A 207 10.36 -14.19 -16.78
C THR A 207 9.86 -14.04 -15.34
N MET A 208 9.13 -12.96 -15.04
CA MET A 208 8.61 -12.70 -13.69
C MET A 208 7.51 -13.69 -13.32
N THR A 209 6.53 -13.93 -14.19
CA THR A 209 5.47 -14.93 -14.02
C THR A 209 6.04 -16.33 -13.76
N LYS A 210 7.07 -16.74 -14.52
CA LYS A 210 7.75 -18.03 -14.31
C LYS A 210 8.42 -18.11 -12.94
N ALA A 211 9.08 -17.04 -12.50
CA ALA A 211 9.76 -17.02 -11.20
C ALA A 211 8.79 -17.12 -10.00
N PHE A 212 7.55 -16.64 -10.16
CA PHE A 212 6.49 -16.83 -9.15
C PHE A 212 5.69 -18.12 -9.30
N ASN A 213 5.80 -18.80 -10.45
CA ASN A 213 4.91 -19.89 -10.87
C ASN A 213 3.42 -19.51 -10.80
N ALA A 214 3.10 -18.24 -11.12
CA ALA A 214 1.75 -17.70 -11.07
C ALA A 214 1.62 -16.46 -11.95
N GLU A 215 0.45 -16.26 -12.55
CA GLU A 215 0.12 -15.02 -13.26
C GLU A 215 -0.15 -13.87 -12.27
N PRO A 216 0.24 -12.63 -12.61
CA PRO A 216 -0.09 -11.49 -11.77
C PRO A 216 -1.56 -11.11 -11.86
N GLN A 217 -2.12 -10.65 -10.75
CA GLN A 217 -3.34 -9.86 -10.76
C GLN A 217 -3.02 -8.44 -11.25
N VAL A 218 -3.76 -7.97 -12.26
CA VAL A 218 -3.68 -6.57 -12.71
C VAL A 218 -4.67 -5.74 -11.88
N VAL A 219 -4.19 -4.68 -11.24
CA VAL A 219 -5.07 -3.73 -10.54
C VAL A 219 -4.76 -2.32 -11.02
N ASP A 220 -5.82 -1.56 -11.33
CA ASP A 220 -5.74 -0.14 -11.67
C ASP A 220 -6.17 0.66 -10.44
N ALA A 221 -5.36 1.65 -10.03
CA ALA A 221 -5.74 2.56 -8.95
C ALA A 221 -7.04 3.32 -9.24
N LEU A 222 -7.45 3.40 -10.52
CA LEU A 222 -8.72 4.01 -10.90
C LEU A 222 -9.94 3.37 -10.21
N SER A 223 -9.84 2.13 -9.73
CA SER A 223 -10.90 1.49 -8.95
C SER A 223 -11.15 2.15 -7.58
N PHE A 224 -10.27 3.04 -7.13
CA PHE A 224 -10.33 3.65 -5.79
C PHE A 224 -10.17 5.17 -5.80
N VAL A 225 -9.36 5.70 -6.72
CA VAL A 225 -8.97 7.12 -6.77
C VAL A 225 -9.02 7.62 -8.20
N PRO A 226 -9.16 8.93 -8.46
CA PRO A 226 -9.26 9.50 -9.81
C PRO A 226 -7.90 9.56 -10.53
N MET A 227 -7.19 8.42 -10.60
CA MET A 227 -5.88 8.27 -11.24
C MET A 227 -5.75 6.90 -11.92
N ARG A 228 -5.36 6.85 -13.21
CA ARG A 228 -4.85 5.58 -13.78
C ARG A 228 -3.50 5.25 -13.15
N ARG A 229 -3.37 4.04 -12.62
CA ARG A 229 -2.08 3.44 -12.27
C ARG A 229 -2.26 1.93 -12.27
N LYS A 230 -2.09 1.33 -13.44
CA LYS A 230 -2.13 -0.13 -13.63
C LYS A 230 -0.81 -0.74 -13.19
N MET A 231 -0.88 -1.63 -12.21
CA MET A 231 0.26 -2.39 -11.70
C MET A 231 -0.07 -3.88 -11.70
N LEU A 232 0.97 -4.70 -11.63
CA LEU A 232 0.93 -6.15 -11.57
C LEU A 232 1.26 -6.60 -10.16
N PHE A 233 0.47 -7.52 -9.62
CA PHE A 233 0.62 -8.04 -8.28
C PHE A 233 0.71 -9.57 -8.29
N TRP A 234 1.79 -10.11 -7.73
CA TRP A 234 1.94 -11.54 -7.46
C TRP A 234 1.82 -11.78 -5.97
N HIS A 235 0.87 -12.62 -5.56
CA HIS A 235 0.58 -12.85 -4.14
C HIS A 235 -0.10 -14.19 -3.90
N ASN A 236 -0.20 -14.57 -2.62
CA ASN A 236 -0.99 -15.72 -2.15
C ASN A 236 -2.10 -15.33 -1.16
N LEU A 237 -2.50 -14.05 -1.15
CA LEU A 237 -3.49 -13.49 -0.20
C LEU A 237 -4.93 -13.99 -0.38
N GLY A 238 -5.25 -14.73 -1.46
CA GLY A 238 -6.62 -15.10 -1.79
C GLY A 238 -7.41 -13.97 -2.45
N LYS A 239 -8.73 -14.15 -2.62
CA LYS A 239 -9.61 -13.18 -3.27
C LYS A 239 -10.10 -12.13 -2.29
N SER A 240 -10.02 -10.86 -2.68
CA SER A 240 -10.66 -9.78 -1.93
C SER A 240 -12.17 -9.96 -1.89
N ASN A 241 -12.77 -9.68 -0.74
CA ASN A 241 -14.23 -9.65 -0.56
C ASN A 241 -14.80 -8.25 -0.82
N VAL A 242 -13.95 -7.29 -1.21
CA VAL A 242 -14.41 -5.95 -1.57
C VAL A 242 -15.02 -6.02 -2.96
N ASP A 243 -16.31 -5.70 -3.05
CA ASP A 243 -16.96 -5.50 -4.33
C ASP A 243 -16.55 -4.15 -4.92
N LEU A 244 -15.51 -4.18 -5.76
CA LEU A 244 -15.00 -2.98 -6.41
C LEU A 244 -15.99 -2.36 -7.40
N ALA A 245 -17.01 -3.10 -7.87
CA ALA A 245 -17.96 -2.61 -8.85
C ALA A 245 -19.00 -1.64 -8.23
N SER A 246 -19.23 -1.74 -6.92
CA SER A 246 -20.16 -0.87 -6.19
C SER A 246 -19.50 0.33 -5.54
N MET A 247 -18.16 0.45 -5.61
CA MET A 247 -17.44 1.60 -5.06
C MET A 247 -17.57 2.83 -5.97
N GLU A 248 -18.08 3.93 -5.43
CA GLU A 248 -17.98 5.23 -6.11
C GLU A 248 -16.55 5.77 -6.00
N ILE A 249 -15.99 6.16 -7.15
CA ILE A 249 -14.68 6.79 -7.22
C ILE A 249 -14.88 8.29 -6.93
N PRO A 250 -14.26 8.85 -5.87
CA PRO A 250 -14.38 10.27 -5.59
C PRO A 250 -13.82 11.10 -6.77
N PRO A 251 -14.46 12.22 -7.13
CA PRO A 251 -13.97 13.10 -8.19
C PRO A 251 -12.61 13.70 -7.84
N LEU A 252 -11.83 14.07 -8.86
CA LEU A 252 -10.51 14.70 -8.65
C LEU A 252 -10.58 15.96 -7.76
N GLU A 253 -11.67 16.72 -7.89
CA GLU A 253 -11.95 17.93 -7.10
C GLU A 253 -11.85 17.70 -5.58
N ASP A 254 -12.30 16.53 -5.09
CA ASP A 254 -12.30 16.20 -3.66
C ASP A 254 -10.89 16.09 -3.06
N PHE A 255 -9.87 16.00 -3.92
CA PHE A 255 -8.47 15.91 -3.51
C PHE A 255 -7.72 17.25 -3.65
N LEU A 256 -8.33 18.28 -4.25
CA LEU A 256 -7.70 19.58 -4.50
C LEU A 256 -7.72 20.47 -3.25
N ASP A 257 -6.79 21.42 -3.19
CA ASP A 257 -6.89 22.47 -2.17
C ASP A 257 -8.08 23.41 -2.46
N PRO A 258 -8.67 24.05 -1.43
CA PRO A 258 -9.80 24.96 -1.62
C PRO A 258 -9.51 26.06 -2.65
N GLY A 259 -10.43 26.25 -3.60
CA GLY A 259 -10.34 27.28 -4.64
C GLY A 259 -9.56 26.88 -5.88
N ARG A 260 -9.07 25.64 -5.97
CA ARG A 260 -8.53 25.04 -7.20
C ARG A 260 -9.59 24.16 -7.84
N ILE A 261 -9.62 24.12 -9.17
CA ILE A 261 -10.67 23.44 -9.95
C ILE A 261 -10.03 22.39 -10.87
N ALA A 262 -10.58 21.18 -10.89
CA ALA A 262 -10.16 20.10 -11.79
C ALA A 262 -10.59 20.39 -13.24
N THR A 263 -9.66 20.22 -14.19
CA THR A 263 -9.95 20.31 -15.64
C THR A 263 -10.20 18.94 -16.27
N VAL A 264 -9.94 17.88 -15.52
CA VAL A 264 -10.07 16.49 -15.94
C VAL A 264 -10.74 15.68 -14.83
N ASN A 265 -11.52 14.67 -15.22
CA ASN A 265 -12.16 13.78 -14.24
C ASN A 265 -11.13 12.93 -13.47
N MET A 266 -9.99 12.67 -14.10
CA MET A 266 -8.95 11.79 -13.56
C MET A 266 -7.60 12.06 -14.22
N VAL A 267 -6.52 11.84 -13.48
CA VAL A 267 -5.14 11.99 -13.96
C VAL A 267 -4.56 10.67 -14.50
N CYS A 268 -3.53 10.79 -15.33
CA CYS A 268 -2.72 9.65 -15.76
C CYS A 268 -1.79 9.17 -14.62
N THR A 269 -1.02 8.11 -14.88
CA THR A 269 -0.04 7.59 -13.92
C THR A 269 0.94 8.68 -13.49
N ILE A 270 0.88 9.06 -12.22
CA ILE A 270 1.85 9.95 -11.60
C ILE A 270 3.19 9.22 -11.45
N THR A 271 4.24 9.80 -12.01
CA THR A 271 5.61 9.26 -11.97
C THR A 271 6.58 10.21 -11.25
N THR A 272 7.86 9.85 -11.21
CA THR A 272 8.94 10.72 -10.74
C THR A 272 9.19 11.95 -11.62
N ASN A 273 8.56 12.06 -12.81
CA ASN A 273 8.59 13.25 -13.65
C ASN A 273 7.29 14.09 -13.49
N ASN A 274 7.42 15.39 -13.19
CA ASN A 274 6.26 16.27 -13.00
C ASN A 274 5.40 16.39 -14.27
N ALA A 275 5.99 16.26 -15.45
CA ALA A 275 5.25 16.33 -16.71
C ALA A 275 4.25 15.16 -16.89
N SER A 276 4.40 14.06 -16.14
CA SER A 276 3.47 12.92 -16.22
C SER A 276 2.03 13.24 -15.81
N GLN A 277 1.83 14.37 -15.14
CA GLN A 277 0.50 14.88 -14.78
C GLN A 277 -0.25 15.47 -15.97
N LYS A 278 0.46 15.87 -17.03
CA LYS A 278 -0.10 16.60 -18.17
C LYS A 278 -0.55 15.62 -19.26
N LYS A 279 -1.61 15.99 -19.99
CA LYS A 279 -2.08 15.26 -21.18
C LYS A 279 -2.18 16.21 -22.37
N LYS A 280 -1.37 15.97 -23.42
CA LYS A 280 -1.24 16.89 -24.56
C LYS A 280 -0.99 18.34 -24.11
N ASP A 281 -0.03 18.50 -23.20
CA ASP A 281 0.38 19.76 -22.56
C ASP A 281 -0.65 20.47 -21.68
N LYS A 282 -1.89 19.98 -21.61
CA LYS A 282 -2.92 20.50 -20.69
C LYS A 282 -2.68 20.04 -19.27
N CYS A 283 -2.82 20.97 -18.33
CA CYS A 283 -2.69 20.69 -16.91
C CYS A 283 -4.02 20.18 -16.31
N PRO A 284 -3.97 19.33 -15.26
CA PRO A 284 -5.16 18.73 -14.66
C PRO A 284 -5.97 19.68 -13.75
N VAL A 285 -5.43 20.86 -13.43
CA VAL A 285 -6.02 21.79 -12.44
C VAL A 285 -5.89 23.23 -12.93
N VAL A 286 -6.86 24.07 -12.57
CA VAL A 286 -6.81 25.54 -12.65
C VAL A 286 -6.70 26.12 -11.24
N ASN A 287 -5.78 27.06 -11.06
CA ASN A 287 -5.57 27.80 -9.82
C ASN A 287 -6.65 28.85 -9.55
N PHE A 288 -6.65 29.42 -8.34
CA PHE A 288 -7.52 30.53 -7.97
C PHE A 288 -7.37 31.76 -8.89
N ASP A 289 -6.18 31.95 -9.47
CA ASP A 289 -5.89 33.02 -10.44
C ASP A 289 -6.32 32.69 -11.88
N GLY A 290 -6.93 31.52 -12.11
CA GLY A 290 -7.32 31.07 -13.46
C GLY A 290 -6.20 30.41 -14.26
N GLU A 291 -5.00 30.26 -13.72
CA GLU A 291 -3.86 29.65 -14.39
C GLU A 291 -3.87 28.12 -14.33
N GLU A 292 -3.57 27.46 -15.45
CA GLU A 292 -3.39 26.00 -15.53
C GLU A 292 -2.14 25.53 -14.77
N CYS A 293 -2.29 24.51 -13.92
CA CYS A 293 -1.20 23.98 -13.10
C CYS A 293 -1.33 22.48 -12.81
N THR A 294 -0.21 21.85 -12.42
CA THR A 294 -0.21 20.45 -11.96
C THR A 294 -0.75 20.32 -10.55
N LEU A 295 -1.07 19.10 -10.13
CA LEU A 295 -1.34 18.80 -8.72
C LEU A 295 -0.10 19.16 -7.90
N ASN A 296 -0.33 19.81 -6.77
CA ASN A 296 0.71 20.07 -5.79
C ASN A 296 0.99 18.81 -4.95
N VAL A 297 2.01 18.86 -4.09
CA VAL A 297 2.46 17.68 -3.35
C VAL A 297 1.42 17.20 -2.34
N ASN A 298 0.68 18.10 -1.68
CA ASN A 298 -0.34 17.71 -0.71
C ASN A 298 -1.54 17.06 -1.41
N GLU A 299 -1.94 17.57 -2.58
CA GLU A 299 -2.96 16.95 -3.42
C GLU A 299 -2.54 15.55 -3.88
N LEU A 300 -1.27 15.37 -4.25
CA LEU A 300 -0.71 14.05 -4.57
C LEU A 300 -0.72 13.11 -3.36
N GLU A 301 -0.39 13.59 -2.16
CA GLU A 301 -0.47 12.81 -0.93
C GLU A 301 -1.91 12.36 -0.64
N ARG A 302 -2.90 13.23 -0.84
CA ARG A 302 -4.31 12.89 -0.70
C ARG A 302 -4.75 11.84 -1.73
N ILE A 303 -4.40 12.00 -3.01
CA ILE A 303 -4.73 11.01 -4.07
C ILE A 303 -4.08 9.64 -3.80
N PHE A 304 -2.88 9.60 -3.23
CA PHE A 304 -2.23 8.33 -2.86
C PHE A 304 -2.71 7.79 -1.50
N HIS A 305 -3.59 8.52 -0.80
CA HIS A 305 -4.09 8.22 0.55
C HIS A 305 -2.96 8.10 1.58
N LEU A 306 -1.91 8.91 1.43
CA LEU A 306 -0.81 9.00 2.40
C LEU A 306 -1.16 9.91 3.60
N GLY A 307 -2.11 10.83 3.40
CA GLY A 307 -2.45 11.89 4.34
C GLY A 307 -1.68 13.18 4.07
N GLU A 308 -2.31 14.31 4.36
CA GLU A 308 -1.73 15.62 4.06
C GLU A 308 -0.45 15.89 4.88
N GLY A 309 0.58 16.37 4.18
CA GLY A 309 1.90 16.63 4.74
C GLY A 309 2.72 15.37 4.94
N PHE A 310 2.28 14.17 4.56
CA PHE A 310 2.95 12.90 4.89
C PHE A 310 4.45 12.90 4.53
N THR A 311 4.80 13.38 3.34
CA THR A 311 6.19 13.47 2.87
C THR A 311 6.92 14.74 3.31
N ASP A 312 6.28 15.60 4.11
CA ASP A 312 6.94 16.76 4.69
C ASP A 312 7.75 16.37 5.92
N ASN A 313 9.09 16.45 5.82
CA ASN A 313 10.02 16.33 6.94
C ASN A 313 10.71 17.65 7.31
N GLY A 314 10.30 18.78 6.71
CA GLY A 314 10.92 20.10 6.88
C GLY A 314 12.14 20.38 5.99
N ASN A 315 12.76 19.35 5.42
CA ASN A 315 14.04 19.47 4.68
C ASN A 315 13.95 19.05 3.20
N LEU A 316 12.91 18.30 2.82
CA LEU A 316 12.74 17.85 1.44
C LEU A 316 12.08 18.91 0.58
N SER A 317 12.71 19.20 -0.56
CA SER A 317 12.08 20.04 -1.58
C SER A 317 10.83 19.38 -2.17
N ILE A 318 9.92 20.20 -2.68
CA ILE A 318 8.68 19.78 -3.37
C ILE A 318 8.98 18.70 -4.44
N SER A 319 10.06 18.87 -5.20
CA SER A 319 10.45 17.91 -6.24
C SER A 319 10.89 16.54 -5.66
N ARG A 320 11.60 16.52 -4.53
CA ARG A 320 12.01 15.28 -3.86
C ARG A 320 10.81 14.55 -3.27
N ARG A 321 9.93 15.27 -2.59
CA ARG A 321 8.64 14.77 -2.08
C ARG A 321 7.80 14.12 -3.19
N ARG A 322 7.60 14.83 -4.30
CA ARG A 322 6.88 14.31 -5.47
C ARG A 322 7.52 13.04 -6.06
N LYS A 323 8.85 12.95 -6.10
CA LYS A 323 9.56 11.75 -6.56
C LYS A 323 9.30 10.55 -5.64
N LEU A 324 9.23 10.75 -4.32
CA LEU A 324 8.86 9.68 -3.38
C LEU A 324 7.44 9.18 -3.64
N ILE A 325 6.47 10.09 -3.74
CA ILE A 325 5.06 9.73 -4.02
C ILE A 325 4.92 9.02 -5.36
N GLY A 326 5.60 9.49 -6.41
CA GLY A 326 5.57 8.83 -7.72
C GLY A 326 6.04 7.37 -7.69
N LYS A 327 6.94 7.01 -6.76
CA LYS A 327 7.43 5.65 -6.56
C LYS A 327 6.54 4.82 -5.60
N SER A 328 5.78 5.46 -4.72
CA SER A 328 5.04 4.77 -3.67
C SER A 328 3.82 4.00 -4.19
N TRP A 329 3.29 3.12 -3.36
CA TRP A 329 2.00 2.49 -3.63
C TRP A 329 0.85 3.46 -3.36
N VAL A 330 -0.28 3.18 -4.02
CA VAL A 330 -1.57 3.80 -3.72
C VAL A 330 -2.19 2.99 -2.58
N VAL A 331 -2.31 3.59 -1.40
CA VAL A 331 -2.68 2.87 -0.16
C VAL A 331 -3.98 2.05 -0.28
N PRO A 332 -5.10 2.57 -0.84
CA PRO A 332 -6.33 1.77 -0.94
C PRO A 332 -6.21 0.55 -1.85
N VAL A 333 -5.32 0.56 -2.86
CA VAL A 333 -5.05 -0.63 -3.67
C VAL A 333 -4.42 -1.72 -2.82
N ILE A 334 -3.42 -1.37 -2.01
CA ILE A 334 -2.72 -2.32 -1.14
C ILE A 334 -3.63 -2.80 -0.02
N ALA A 335 -4.42 -1.90 0.59
CA ALA A 335 -5.42 -2.27 1.58
C ALA A 335 -6.44 -3.27 1.00
N CYS A 336 -6.93 -3.04 -0.22
CA CYS A 336 -7.83 -3.99 -0.88
C CYS A 336 -7.18 -5.36 -1.12
N LEU A 337 -5.91 -5.40 -1.50
CA LEU A 337 -5.18 -6.65 -1.72
C LEU A 337 -4.92 -7.41 -0.41
N LEU A 338 -4.65 -6.69 0.69
CA LEU A 338 -4.43 -7.26 2.02
C LEU A 338 -5.72 -7.57 2.78
N ASN A 339 -6.87 -7.05 2.35
CA ASN A 339 -8.18 -7.24 2.98
C ASN A 339 -8.55 -8.72 3.27
N PRO A 340 -8.23 -9.72 2.42
CA PRO A 340 -8.47 -11.13 2.76
C PRO A 340 -7.84 -11.57 4.07
N LEU A 341 -6.73 -10.95 4.49
CA LEU A 341 -6.06 -11.26 5.76
C LEU A 341 -6.96 -10.99 6.96
N LEU A 342 -7.93 -10.06 6.89
CA LEU A 342 -8.86 -9.80 8.00
C LEU A 342 -9.59 -11.07 8.45
N LYS A 343 -9.99 -11.92 7.49
CA LYS A 343 -10.66 -13.20 7.79
C LYS A 343 -9.73 -14.18 8.49
N VAL A 344 -8.46 -14.22 8.08
CA VAL A 344 -7.44 -15.11 8.65
C VAL A 344 -7.01 -14.61 10.04
N LEU A 345 -6.93 -13.29 10.20
CA LEU A 345 -6.40 -12.59 11.38
C LEU A 345 -7.47 -12.25 12.43
N GLN A 346 -8.75 -12.55 12.16
CA GLN A 346 -9.89 -12.20 13.02
C GLN A 346 -9.91 -10.73 13.45
N VAL A 347 -9.62 -9.83 12.50
CA VAL A 347 -9.64 -8.38 12.73
C VAL A 347 -11.04 -7.81 12.50
#